data_AF-A0A7Y5PR56-F1
#
_entry.id   AF-A0A7Y5PR56-F1
#
_cell.length_a   1.000
_cell.length_b   1.000
_cell.length_c   1.000
_cell.angle_alpha   90.00
_cell.angle_beta   90.00
_cell.angle_gamma   90.00
#
_symmetry.space_group_name_H-M   'P 1'
#
loop_
_entity.id
_entity.type
_entity.pdbx_description
1 polymer ?
#
loop_
_entity_poly.entity_id
_entity_poly.type
_entity_poly.pdbx_seq_one_letter_code
_entity_poly.pdbx_strand_id
1 'polypeptide(L)'
;MRKISILRIAIPALFLAGIICVPGYAEEKKDKTAEQPAITHLYGNHSCPVTGEPVVPDASITYENKEKGIFGRIYLCCMPCAKKAKKNLDELYNKFYRTDPKTGKAIEPRDLKNDKCPMSGEPVDAKAHIEYNGMIIHFCCPGCAEEFLKDPEPKLSKLLPDAKEFEFTPNPEGDHHKMH
;
A
#
# COMPACT_ATOMS: atom_id res chain seq x y z
N MET A 1 0.24 88.78 1.82
CA MET A 1 0.25 89.40 3.17
C MET A 1 -0.54 88.44 4.07
N ARG A 2 -0.14 87.96 5.25
CA ARG A 2 0.86 88.34 6.26
C ARG A 2 1.51 87.07 6.84
N LYS A 3 2.78 87.22 7.24
CA LYS A 3 3.60 86.28 8.04
C LYS A 3 3.09 86.20 9.49
N ILE A 4 3.36 85.09 10.18
CA ILE A 4 3.84 84.92 11.59
C ILE A 4 4.24 83.43 11.67
N SER A 5 5.52 83.01 11.64
CA SER A 5 6.62 83.04 12.61
C SER A 5 6.48 82.23 13.91
N ILE A 6 7.12 81.05 13.90
CA ILE A 6 8.05 80.42 14.87
C ILE A 6 7.66 80.41 16.37
N LEU A 7 7.57 79.22 17.00
CA LEU A 7 8.26 78.95 18.27
C LEU A 7 8.52 77.45 18.50
N ARG A 8 9.77 77.14 18.84
CA ARG A 8 10.32 75.82 19.22
C ARG A 8 9.85 75.39 20.60
N ILE A 9 9.46 74.12 20.78
CA ILE A 9 9.66 73.39 22.03
C ILE A 9 10.04 71.94 21.69
N ALA A 10 11.29 71.57 21.99
CA ALA A 10 11.72 70.19 22.18
C ALA A 10 11.36 69.74 23.61
N ILE A 11 11.26 68.43 23.88
CA ILE A 11 11.39 67.67 25.17
C ILE A 11 10.47 66.41 25.13
N PRO A 12 10.84 65.23 25.68
CA PRO A 12 11.76 64.24 25.11
C PRO A 12 11.11 62.83 25.06
N ALA A 13 11.94 61.81 24.87
CA ALA A 13 11.61 60.39 24.83
C ALA A 13 10.65 59.88 25.93
N LEU A 14 9.70 59.04 25.53
CA LEU A 14 9.25 57.93 26.37
C LEU A 14 9.18 56.66 25.52
N PHE A 15 10.16 55.80 25.77
CA PHE A 15 10.12 54.38 25.45
C PHE A 15 8.78 53.79 25.92
N LEU A 16 8.01 53.23 24.99
CA LEU A 16 7.11 52.14 25.30
C LEU A 16 7.30 51.10 24.20
N ALA A 17 8.13 50.12 24.54
CA ALA A 17 8.22 48.85 23.85
C ALA A 17 6.84 48.18 23.92
N GLY A 18 5.99 48.49 22.94
CA GLY A 18 4.76 47.76 22.66
C GLY A 18 5.09 46.64 21.70
N ILE A 19 5.36 45.46 22.26
CA ILE A 19 5.40 44.18 21.57
C ILE A 19 4.10 44.06 20.77
N ILE A 20 4.16 44.31 19.46
CA ILE A 20 3.08 43.94 18.56
C ILE A 20 3.19 42.43 18.43
N CYS A 21 2.38 41.74 19.24
CA CYS A 21 2.04 40.35 19.08
C CYS A 21 1.44 40.21 17.67
N VAL A 22 2.27 39.81 16.70
CA VAL A 22 1.78 39.42 15.39
C VAL A 22 0.86 38.21 15.62
N PRO A 23 -0.40 38.26 15.18
CA PRO A 23 -1.31 37.13 15.32
C PRO A 23 -0.67 35.89 14.70
N GLY A 24 -0.67 34.82 15.48
CA GLY A 24 -0.01 33.58 15.16
C GLY A 24 -0.29 33.12 13.73
N TYR A 25 0.79 32.83 13.01
CA TYR A 25 0.74 31.76 12.03
C TYR A 25 0.42 30.49 12.81
N ALA A 26 -0.87 30.13 12.82
CA ALA A 26 -1.26 28.76 13.02
C ALA A 26 -0.74 28.00 11.80
N GLU A 27 0.49 27.51 11.88
CA GLU A 27 0.88 26.40 11.03
C GLU A 27 -0.08 25.26 11.37
N GLU A 28 -0.89 24.89 10.37
CA GLU A 28 -1.79 23.75 10.43
C GLU A 28 -1.09 22.61 11.14
N LYS A 29 -1.63 22.24 12.31
CA LYS A 29 -1.38 20.90 12.83
C LYS A 29 -1.85 19.98 11.71
N LYS A 30 -0.88 19.35 11.06
CA LYS A 30 -1.09 18.18 10.23
C LYS A 30 -1.59 17.11 11.18
N ASP A 31 -2.88 17.16 11.46
CA ASP A 31 -3.60 16.08 12.08
C ASP A 31 -3.55 14.94 11.06
N LYS A 32 -2.53 14.09 11.21
CA LYS A 32 -2.44 12.82 10.50
C LYS A 32 -3.39 11.81 11.13
N THR A 33 -4.62 12.22 11.40
CA THR A 33 -5.78 11.35 11.35
C THR A 33 -6.34 11.44 9.93
N ALA A 34 -5.49 11.13 8.95
CA ALA A 34 -5.98 10.63 7.67
C ALA A 34 -6.29 9.15 7.93
N GLU A 35 -7.50 8.91 8.43
CA GLU A 35 -8.18 7.64 8.22
C GLU A 35 -8.21 7.44 6.70
N GLN A 36 -7.18 6.74 6.19
CA GLN A 36 -7.20 6.28 4.82
C GLN A 36 -8.40 5.32 4.74
N PRO A 37 -9.38 5.56 3.86
CA PRO A 37 -10.51 4.65 3.72
C PRO A 37 -9.94 3.26 3.44
N ALA A 38 -10.50 2.25 4.10
CA ALA A 38 -10.10 0.86 3.96
C ALA A 38 -10.33 0.41 2.50
N ILE A 39 -9.37 0.67 1.62
CA ILE A 39 -9.41 0.16 0.24
C ILE A 39 -8.83 -1.26 0.29
N THR A 40 -9.70 -2.25 0.48
CA THR A 40 -9.29 -3.64 0.70
C THR A 40 -9.26 -4.40 -0.61
N HIS A 41 -8.39 -3.98 -1.52
CA HIS A 41 -8.12 -4.79 -2.69
C HIS A 41 -7.05 -5.82 -2.35
N LEU A 42 -7.50 -7.03 -2.01
CA LEU A 42 -6.62 -8.14 -1.78
C LEU A 42 -6.28 -8.80 -3.13
N TYR A 43 -5.22 -8.31 -3.78
CA TYR A 43 -4.75 -8.86 -5.05
C TYR A 43 -4.03 -10.19 -4.83
N GLY A 44 -4.79 -11.25 -4.53
CA GLY A 44 -4.28 -12.57 -4.21
C GLY A 44 -5.39 -13.58 -3.95
N ASN A 45 -5.39 -14.17 -2.76
CA ASN A 45 -6.29 -15.25 -2.38
C ASN A 45 -7.37 -14.80 -1.37
N HIS A 46 -8.65 -15.09 -1.65
CA HIS A 46 -9.75 -14.76 -0.73
C HIS A 46 -9.97 -15.80 0.38
N SER A 47 -9.39 -16.98 0.22
CA SER A 47 -9.46 -18.09 1.19
C SER A 47 -8.06 -18.49 1.62
N CYS A 48 -7.90 -18.78 2.91
CA CYS A 48 -6.68 -19.21 3.55
C CYS A 48 -6.19 -20.51 2.91
N PRO A 49 -4.95 -20.57 2.41
CA PRO A 49 -4.46 -21.75 1.73
C PRO A 49 -4.30 -23.00 2.59
N VAL A 50 -4.30 -22.79 3.91
CA VAL A 50 -4.11 -23.85 4.89
C VAL A 50 -5.46 -24.43 5.34
N THR A 51 -6.47 -23.59 5.56
CA THR A 51 -7.75 -24.00 6.18
C THR A 51 -8.96 -23.87 5.25
N GLY A 52 -8.88 -23.06 4.19
CA GLY A 52 -10.00 -22.69 3.33
C GLY A 52 -10.90 -21.58 3.88
N GLU A 53 -10.67 -21.13 5.11
CA GLU A 53 -11.42 -20.04 5.76
C GLU A 53 -11.14 -18.67 5.13
N PRO A 54 -11.99 -17.65 5.34
CA PRO A 54 -11.70 -16.28 4.90
C PRO A 54 -10.36 -15.75 5.42
N VAL A 55 -9.66 -14.98 4.60
CA VAL A 55 -8.38 -14.34 4.99
C VAL A 55 -8.61 -13.02 5.72
N VAL A 56 -7.58 -12.54 6.41
CA VAL A 56 -7.54 -11.22 7.08
C VAL A 56 -6.32 -10.41 6.59
N PRO A 57 -6.37 -9.07 6.57
CA PRO A 57 -5.32 -8.24 5.96
C PRO A 57 -3.99 -8.27 6.73
N ASP A 58 -4.06 -8.47 8.05
CA ASP A 58 -2.93 -8.46 8.98
C ASP A 58 -2.18 -9.81 9.02
N ALA A 59 -2.76 -10.87 8.46
CA ALA A 59 -2.14 -12.18 8.39
C ALA A 59 -1.71 -12.52 6.96
N SER A 60 -0.45 -12.23 6.61
CA SER A 60 0.14 -12.64 5.33
C SER A 60 1.56 -13.15 5.43
N ILE A 61 1.99 -13.87 4.40
CA ILE A 61 3.39 -14.28 4.19
C ILE A 61 3.80 -13.94 2.76
N THR A 62 5.07 -13.55 2.59
CA THR A 62 5.65 -13.32 1.26
C THR A 62 6.10 -14.65 0.66
N TYR A 63 5.85 -14.82 -0.64
CA TYR A 63 6.41 -15.86 -1.48
C TYR A 63 7.43 -15.27 -2.44
N GLU A 64 8.60 -15.89 -2.56
CA GLU A 64 9.65 -15.48 -3.49
C GLU A 64 10.32 -16.70 -4.11
N ASN A 65 10.36 -16.73 -5.44
CA ASN A 65 11.19 -17.61 -6.24
C ASN A 65 11.95 -16.74 -7.27
N LYS A 66 13.13 -16.26 -6.86
CA LYS A 66 13.95 -15.33 -7.63
C LYS A 66 14.47 -15.94 -8.93
N GLU A 67 14.73 -17.24 -8.94
CA GLU A 67 15.21 -17.95 -10.12
C GLU A 67 14.17 -17.94 -11.26
N LYS A 68 12.88 -18.02 -10.90
CA LYS A 68 11.77 -18.01 -11.86
C LYS A 68 11.11 -16.64 -12.02
N GLY A 69 11.53 -15.63 -11.26
CA GLY A 69 10.88 -14.32 -11.23
C GLY A 69 9.44 -14.36 -10.71
N ILE A 70 9.14 -15.29 -9.80
CA ILE A 70 7.80 -15.46 -9.22
C ILE A 70 7.78 -14.91 -7.81
N PHE A 71 6.79 -14.08 -7.53
CA PHE A 71 6.61 -13.40 -6.26
C PHE A 71 5.14 -13.45 -5.85
N GLY A 72 4.90 -13.13 -4.59
CA GLY A 72 3.53 -13.01 -4.12
C GLY A 72 3.41 -12.69 -2.66
N ARG A 73 2.18 -12.34 -2.29
CA ARG A 73 1.73 -12.22 -0.91
C ARG A 73 0.55 -13.15 -0.73
N ILE A 74 0.72 -14.12 0.15
CA ILE A 74 -0.27 -15.12 0.49
C ILE A 74 -0.92 -14.69 1.81
N TYR A 75 -2.22 -14.43 1.77
CA TYR A 75 -2.98 -14.08 2.95
C TYR A 75 -3.53 -15.32 3.64
N LEU A 76 -3.73 -15.22 4.94
CA LEU A 76 -4.08 -16.30 5.84
C LEU A 76 -5.28 -15.88 6.68
N CYS A 77 -5.98 -16.84 7.27
CA CYS A 77 -7.05 -16.56 8.22
C CYS A 77 -6.50 -16.11 9.59
N CYS A 78 -5.27 -16.48 9.94
CA CYS A 78 -4.64 -16.13 11.22
C CYS A 78 -3.11 -16.31 11.20
N MET A 79 -2.42 -15.68 12.16
CA MET A 79 -0.96 -15.77 12.29
C MET A 79 -0.40 -17.17 12.55
N PRO A 80 -1.05 -18.05 13.34
CA PRO A 80 -0.59 -19.43 13.49
C PRO A 80 -0.47 -20.22 12.17
N CYS A 81 -1.31 -19.92 11.17
CA CYS A 81 -1.24 -20.56 9.85
C CYS A 81 0.06 -20.25 9.10
N ALA A 82 0.76 -19.15 9.42
CA ALA A 82 2.02 -18.80 8.78
C ALA A 82 3.11 -19.86 8.98
N LYS A 83 3.16 -20.50 10.16
CA LYS A 83 4.12 -21.60 10.43
C LYS A 83 3.85 -22.82 9.56
N LYS A 84 2.58 -23.16 9.31
CA LYS A 84 2.19 -24.30 8.47
C LYS A 84 2.51 -24.00 7.01
N ALA A 85 2.14 -22.81 6.53
CA ALA A 85 2.38 -22.41 5.15
C ALA A 85 3.87 -22.35 4.79
N LYS A 86 4.74 -21.91 5.71
CA LYS A 86 6.20 -21.89 5.50
C LYS A 86 6.85 -23.27 5.30
N LYS A 87 6.25 -24.37 5.79
CA LYS A 87 6.83 -25.71 5.66
C LYS A 87 6.82 -26.21 4.22
N ASN A 88 5.76 -25.89 3.48
CA ASN A 88 5.53 -26.35 2.11
C ASN A 88 5.17 -25.16 1.21
N LEU A 89 5.94 -24.06 1.29
CA LEU A 89 5.52 -22.79 0.71
C LEU A 89 5.41 -22.83 -0.82
N ASP A 90 6.35 -23.47 -1.52
CA ASP A 90 6.29 -23.65 -2.97
C ASP A 90 5.08 -24.50 -3.39
N GLU A 91 4.85 -25.62 -2.71
CA GLU A 91 3.72 -26.50 -3.00
C GLU A 91 2.39 -25.76 -2.77
N LEU A 92 2.30 -25.02 -1.67
CA LEU A 92 1.13 -24.22 -1.32
C LEU A 92 0.88 -23.09 -2.33
N TYR A 93 1.93 -22.37 -2.75
CA TYR A 93 1.80 -21.35 -3.78
C TYR A 93 1.33 -21.97 -5.11
N ASN A 94 1.97 -23.03 -5.58
CA ASN A 94 1.59 -23.70 -6.83
C ASN A 94 0.16 -24.22 -6.78
N LYS A 95 -0.24 -24.86 -5.68
CA LYS A 95 -1.61 -25.36 -5.52
C LYS A 95 -2.67 -24.26 -5.57
N PHE A 96 -2.38 -23.07 -5.06
CA PHE A 96 -3.37 -21.98 -4.97
C PHE A 96 -3.36 -21.04 -6.17
N TYR A 97 -2.19 -20.75 -6.73
CA TYR A 97 -2.03 -19.79 -7.82
C TYR A 97 -1.80 -20.45 -9.18
N ARG A 98 -1.42 -21.73 -9.22
CA ARG A 98 -1.07 -22.46 -10.45
C ARG A 98 -1.80 -23.78 -10.62
N THR A 99 -2.86 -24.03 -9.84
CA THR A 99 -3.70 -25.20 -10.02
C THR A 99 -5.18 -24.82 -10.03
N ASP A 100 -5.92 -25.33 -11.01
CA ASP A 100 -7.37 -25.20 -11.07
C ASP A 100 -8.01 -25.98 -9.91
N PRO A 101 -8.80 -25.35 -9.03
CA PRO A 101 -9.39 -26.02 -7.88
C PRO A 101 -10.45 -27.08 -8.25
N LYS A 102 -11.05 -26.99 -9.44
CA LYS A 102 -12.06 -27.94 -9.94
C LYS A 102 -11.41 -29.15 -10.62
N THR A 103 -10.37 -28.90 -11.42
CA THR A 103 -9.78 -29.95 -12.27
C THR A 103 -8.47 -30.51 -11.74
N GLY A 104 -7.83 -29.82 -10.79
CA GLY A 104 -6.51 -30.18 -10.26
C GLY A 104 -5.38 -30.01 -11.28
N LYS A 105 -5.65 -29.40 -12.44
CA LYS A 105 -4.66 -29.21 -13.51
C LYS A 105 -3.89 -27.92 -13.32
N ALA A 106 -2.66 -27.89 -13.82
CA ALA A 106 -1.86 -26.67 -13.83
C ALA A 106 -2.55 -25.55 -14.62
N ILE A 107 -2.52 -24.33 -14.11
CA ILE A 107 -2.98 -23.13 -14.81
C ILE A 107 -1.81 -22.19 -15.08
N GLU A 108 -1.84 -21.58 -16.25
CA GLU A 108 -0.89 -20.53 -16.62
C GLU A 108 -1.21 -19.22 -15.88
N PRO A 109 -0.19 -18.41 -15.59
CA PRO A 109 -0.40 -17.14 -14.92
C PRO A 109 -1.15 -16.18 -15.86
N ARG A 110 -2.00 -15.34 -15.27
CA ARG A 110 -2.77 -14.34 -16.04
C ARG A 110 -1.85 -13.21 -16.46
N ASP A 111 -1.62 -13.07 -17.77
CA ASP A 111 -0.93 -11.91 -18.30
C ASP A 111 -1.82 -10.65 -18.27
N LEU A 112 -1.37 -9.61 -17.56
CA LEU A 112 -2.09 -8.34 -17.49
C LEU A 112 -1.92 -7.50 -18.75
N LYS A 113 -0.89 -7.78 -19.58
CA LYS A 113 -0.63 -7.10 -20.86
C LYS A 113 -0.63 -5.57 -20.76
N ASN A 114 -0.16 -5.04 -19.62
CA ASN A 114 -0.07 -3.60 -19.43
C ASN A 114 0.94 -2.99 -20.40
N ASP A 115 0.55 -1.90 -21.05
CA ASP A 115 1.37 -1.18 -22.04
C ASP A 115 2.30 -0.14 -21.40
N LYS A 116 1.93 0.32 -20.20
CA LYS A 116 2.69 1.26 -19.38
C LYS A 116 3.24 0.60 -18.12
N CYS A 117 4.46 0.96 -17.77
CA CYS A 117 5.11 0.57 -16.53
C CYS A 117 4.31 1.12 -15.34
N PRO A 118 3.88 0.29 -14.38
CA PRO A 118 3.10 0.74 -13.24
C PRO A 118 3.89 1.63 -12.27
N MET A 119 5.22 1.62 -12.38
CA MET A 119 6.13 2.41 -11.54
C MET A 119 6.43 3.79 -12.12
N SER A 120 6.76 3.87 -13.41
CA SER A 120 7.21 5.11 -14.07
C SER A 120 6.19 5.72 -15.04
N GLY A 121 5.23 4.94 -15.55
CA GLY A 121 4.32 5.36 -16.62
C GLY A 121 4.93 5.31 -18.04
N GLU A 122 6.19 4.90 -18.17
CA GLU A 122 6.86 4.72 -19.47
C GLU A 122 6.37 3.47 -20.22
N PRO A 123 6.61 3.34 -21.53
CA PRO A 123 6.33 2.09 -22.26
C PRO A 123 7.07 0.89 -21.65
N VAL A 124 6.40 -0.27 -21.61
CA VAL A 124 7.01 -1.52 -21.10
C VAL A 124 8.03 -2.11 -22.07
N ASP A 125 9.00 -2.85 -21.51
CA ASP A 125 9.96 -3.68 -22.25
C ASP A 125 9.53 -5.15 -22.12
N ALA A 126 9.50 -5.88 -23.24
CA ALA A 126 9.03 -7.26 -23.28
C ALA A 126 9.85 -8.24 -22.40
N LYS A 127 11.10 -7.89 -22.08
CA LYS A 127 12.00 -8.71 -21.25
C LYS A 127 11.90 -8.36 -19.76
N ALA A 128 11.30 -7.23 -19.41
CA ALA A 128 11.18 -6.78 -18.03
C ALA A 128 9.79 -7.12 -17.49
N HIS A 129 9.62 -8.34 -16.99
CA HIS A 129 8.38 -8.78 -16.35
C HIS A 129 8.65 -9.66 -15.14
N ILE A 130 7.67 -9.73 -14.23
CA ILE A 130 7.63 -10.69 -13.14
C ILE A 130 6.25 -11.32 -13.05
N GLU A 131 6.17 -12.44 -12.35
CA GLU A 131 4.90 -12.96 -11.87
C GLU A 131 4.66 -12.52 -10.43
N TYR A 132 3.48 -11.96 -10.16
CA TYR A 132 3.04 -11.61 -8.82
C TYR A 132 1.64 -12.17 -8.55
N ASN A 133 1.50 -13.04 -7.56
CA ASN A 133 0.22 -13.71 -7.21
C ASN A 133 -0.50 -14.33 -8.44
N GLY A 134 0.25 -15.05 -9.28
CA GLY A 134 -0.27 -15.69 -10.49
C GLY A 134 -0.59 -14.72 -11.64
N MET A 135 -0.11 -13.47 -11.59
CA MET A 135 -0.30 -12.48 -12.66
C MET A 135 1.05 -12.04 -13.23
N ILE A 136 1.17 -11.98 -14.56
CA ILE A 136 2.36 -11.40 -15.21
C ILE A 136 2.18 -9.89 -15.31
N ILE A 137 3.18 -9.15 -14.82
CA ILE A 137 3.24 -7.70 -14.82
C ILE A 137 4.48 -7.26 -15.58
N HIS A 138 4.30 -6.35 -16.53
CA HIS A 138 5.38 -5.83 -17.37
C HIS A 138 5.86 -4.47 -16.87
N PHE A 139 7.15 -4.20 -17.04
CA PHE A 139 7.83 -2.99 -16.58
C PHE A 139 8.68 -2.41 -17.70
N CYS A 140 9.14 -1.16 -17.56
CA CYS A 140 10.09 -0.58 -18.51
C CYS A 140 11.52 -1.08 -18.29
N CYS A 141 11.85 -1.58 -17.09
CA CYS A 141 13.19 -2.08 -16.77
C CYS A 141 13.17 -3.02 -15.53
N PRO A 142 14.22 -3.82 -15.31
CA PRO A 142 14.33 -4.69 -14.13
C PRO A 142 14.28 -3.94 -12.79
N GLY A 143 14.83 -2.71 -12.72
CA GLY A 143 14.79 -1.91 -11.49
C GLY A 143 13.37 -1.50 -11.07
N CYS A 144 12.46 -1.31 -12.02
CA CYS A 144 11.05 -1.07 -11.71
C CYS A 144 10.37 -2.30 -11.10
N ALA A 145 10.75 -3.51 -11.54
CA ALA A 145 10.23 -4.74 -10.94
C ALA A 145 10.68 -4.87 -9.47
N GLU A 146 11.93 -4.55 -9.16
CA GLU A 146 12.43 -4.56 -7.78
C GLU A 146 11.73 -3.53 -6.89
N GLU A 147 11.48 -2.32 -7.40
CA GLU A 147 10.76 -1.28 -6.65
C GLU A 147 9.29 -1.67 -6.43
N PHE A 148 8.65 -2.30 -7.42
CA PHE A 148 7.29 -2.81 -7.31
C PHE A 148 7.14 -3.80 -6.14
N LEU A 149 8.11 -4.70 -5.94
CA LEU A 149 8.06 -5.72 -4.89
C LEU A 149 8.09 -5.15 -3.46
N LYS A 150 8.55 -3.90 -3.27
CA LYS A 150 8.57 -3.26 -1.95
C LYS A 150 7.17 -2.92 -1.44
N ASP A 151 6.29 -2.51 -2.35
CA ASP A 151 4.93 -2.09 -2.03
C ASP A 151 4.02 -2.29 -3.25
N PRO A 152 3.59 -3.54 -3.53
CA PRO A 152 2.91 -3.89 -4.78
C PRO A 152 1.44 -3.50 -4.81
N GLU A 153 0.75 -3.49 -3.67
CA GLU A 153 -0.72 -3.32 -3.59
C GLU A 153 -1.21 -2.02 -4.25
N PRO A 154 -0.63 -0.83 -3.99
CA PRO A 154 -1.12 0.41 -4.61
C PRO A 154 -0.94 0.45 -6.12
N LYS A 155 0.01 -0.33 -6.66
CA LYS A 155 0.32 -0.39 -8.09
C LYS A 155 -0.56 -1.42 -8.78
N LEU A 156 -0.86 -2.53 -8.10
CA LEU A 156 -1.87 -3.49 -8.55
C LEU A 156 -3.25 -2.85 -8.69
N SER A 157 -3.65 -1.94 -7.79
CA SER A 157 -4.91 -1.20 -7.93
C SER A 157 -5.01 -0.36 -9.18
N LYS A 158 -3.88 0.18 -9.65
CA LYS A 158 -3.87 0.95 -10.90
C LYS A 158 -3.96 0.04 -12.13
N LEU A 159 -3.38 -1.15 -12.04
CA LEU A 159 -3.40 -2.13 -13.13
C LEU A 159 -4.72 -2.89 -13.23
N LEU A 160 -5.46 -2.96 -12.12
CA LEU A 160 -6.69 -3.74 -12.00
C LEU A 160 -7.82 -2.89 -11.37
N PRO A 161 -8.20 -1.76 -11.98
CA PRO A 161 -9.23 -0.88 -11.41
C PRO A 161 -10.61 -1.55 -11.32
N ASP A 162 -10.87 -2.55 -12.17
CA ASP A 162 -12.12 -3.32 -12.19
C ASP A 162 -12.04 -4.60 -11.34
N ALA A 163 -10.92 -4.85 -10.64
CA ALA A 163 -10.88 -5.94 -9.68
C ALA A 163 -11.89 -5.64 -8.58
N LYS A 164 -12.89 -6.52 -8.45
CA LYS A 164 -13.92 -6.42 -7.43
C LYS A 164 -13.25 -6.20 -6.07
N GLU A 165 -13.60 -5.11 -5.42
CA GLU A 165 -13.18 -4.82 -4.06
C GLU A 165 -13.58 -5.99 -3.17
N PHE A 166 -12.61 -6.52 -2.42
CA PHE A 166 -12.85 -7.63 -1.53
C PHE A 166 -13.10 -7.05 -0.15
N GLU A 167 -14.35 -6.96 0.25
CA GLU A 167 -14.67 -6.64 1.64
C GLU A 167 -14.27 -7.83 2.51
N PHE A 168 -13.35 -7.60 3.44
CA PHE A 168 -13.11 -8.58 4.49
C PHE A 168 -14.40 -8.75 5.29
N THR A 169 -14.94 -9.96 5.31
CA THR A 169 -15.95 -10.29 6.32
C THR A 169 -15.29 -10.08 7.68
N PRO A 170 -15.80 -9.19 8.55
CA PRO A 170 -15.25 -9.08 9.89
C PRO A 170 -15.30 -10.47 10.52
N ASN A 171 -14.15 -10.93 11.00
CA ASN A 171 -14.04 -12.19 11.70
C ASN A 171 -15.10 -12.20 12.81
N PRO A 172 -16.09 -13.13 12.79
CA PRO A 172 -17.11 -13.17 13.84
C PRO A 172 -16.52 -13.50 15.22
N GLU A 173 -15.24 -13.90 15.31
CA GLU A 173 -14.57 -14.21 16.57
C GLU A 173 -13.22 -13.48 16.71
N GLY A 174 -13.31 -12.21 17.09
CA GLY A 174 -12.19 -11.39 17.57
C GLY A 174 -12.03 -11.36 19.10
N ASP A 175 -12.58 -12.32 19.86
CA ASP A 175 -12.35 -12.43 21.31
C ASP A 175 -11.85 -13.84 21.69
N HIS A 176 -10.57 -14.09 21.43
CA HIS A 176 -9.83 -15.14 22.12
C HIS A 176 -8.80 -14.55 23.11
N HIS A 177 -8.86 -13.24 23.38
CA HIS A 177 -8.09 -12.59 24.43
C HIS A 177 -8.91 -12.52 25.73
N LYS A 178 -9.44 -13.65 26.18
CA LYS A 178 -9.67 -13.86 27.61
C LYS A 178 -8.47 -14.59 28.16
N MET A 179 -7.59 -13.80 28.76
CA MET A 179 -6.60 -14.26 29.71
C MET A 179 -7.28 -15.18 30.73
N HIS A 180 -6.83 -16.43 30.79
CA HIS A 180 -6.98 -17.29 31.96
C HIS A 180 -5.60 -17.49 32.56
#